data_AF-A0A218WTI6-F1
#
_entry.id   AF-A0A218WTI6-F1
#
_cell.length_a   1.000
_cell.length_b   1.000
_cell.length_c   1.000
_cell.angle_alpha   90.00
_cell.angle_beta   90.00
_cell.angle_gamma   90.00
#
_symmetry.space_group_name_H-M   'P 1'
#
loop_
_entity.id
_entity.type
_entity.pdbx_description
1 polymer ?
#
loop_
_entity_poly.entity_id
_entity_poly.type
_entity_poly.pdbx_seq_one_letter_code
_entity_poly.pdbx_strand_id
1 'polypeptide(L)'
;MIDWIRPYTSSSFLLISSSCCCFFFFFIVSLIHQFHGQTVSLSNTFLLPVTKDASSLQYLAKIRPGGNSPRPFTLFLDLSGPELWTSHGAMKIKTRVS
;
A
#
# COMPACT_ATOMS: atom_id res chain seq x y z
N MET A 1 -57.17 41.00 24.90
CA MET A 1 -56.75 39.59 24.80
C MET A 1 -55.60 39.58 23.80
N ILE A 2 -54.36 39.59 24.29
CA ILE A 2 -53.14 39.71 23.48
C ILE A 2 -52.34 38.46 23.75
N ASP A 3 -52.29 37.55 22.77
CA ASP A 3 -51.49 36.33 22.87
C ASP A 3 -50.01 36.67 22.69
N TRP A 4 -49.23 36.39 23.73
CA TRP A 4 -47.79 36.48 23.77
C TRP A 4 -47.16 35.25 23.08
N ILE A 5 -46.56 35.43 21.91
CA ILE A 5 -45.70 34.43 21.28
C ILE A 5 -44.33 34.49 21.97
N ARG A 6 -43.97 33.47 22.75
CA ARG A 6 -42.63 33.33 23.35
C ARG A 6 -41.61 32.85 22.30
N PRO A 7 -40.36 33.37 22.31
CA PRO A 7 -39.27 32.85 21.49
C PRO A 7 -38.52 31.73 22.23
N TYR A 8 -38.77 30.47 21.88
CA TYR A 8 -38.02 29.30 22.37
C TYR A 8 -37.20 28.62 21.25
N THR A 9 -36.42 29.39 20.47
CA THR A 9 -35.74 28.85 19.28
C THR A 9 -34.23 29.08 19.19
N SER A 10 -33.62 29.92 20.03
CA SER A 10 -32.18 30.24 19.90
C SER A 10 -31.23 29.22 20.54
N SER A 11 -31.53 28.74 21.74
CA SER A 11 -30.63 27.86 22.51
C SER A 11 -30.49 26.47 21.90
N SER A 12 -31.57 25.91 21.37
CA SER A 12 -31.58 24.61 20.70
C SER A 12 -30.78 24.62 19.40
N PHE A 13 -30.79 25.73 18.66
CA PHE A 13 -30.09 25.88 17.38
C PHE A 13 -28.57 25.93 17.57
N LEU A 14 -28.11 26.61 18.62
CA LEU A 14 -26.68 26.70 18.98
C LEU A 14 -26.12 25.36 19.48
N LEU A 15 -26.92 24.57 20.22
CA LEU A 15 -26.53 23.22 20.67
C LEU A 15 -26.42 22.22 19.50
N ILE A 16 -27.34 22.30 18.52
CA ILE A 16 -27.28 21.47 17.30
C ILE A 16 -26.07 21.87 16.46
N SER A 17 -25.80 23.18 16.31
CA SER A 17 -24.62 23.69 15.60
C SER A 17 -23.32 23.23 16.27
N SER A 18 -23.21 23.35 17.59
CA SER A 18 -22.04 22.93 18.36
C SER A 18 -21.83 21.42 18.30
N SER A 19 -22.88 20.62 18.45
CA SER A 19 -22.83 19.15 18.36
C SER A 19 -22.39 18.67 16.98
N CYS A 20 -22.91 19.30 15.92
CA CYS A 20 -22.55 19.02 14.53
C CYS A 20 -21.06 19.27 14.25
N CYS A 21 -20.50 20.38 14.75
CA CYS A 21 -19.08 20.69 14.61
C CYS A 21 -18.18 19.63 15.27
N CYS A 22 -18.57 19.09 16.43
CA CYS A 22 -17.81 18.03 17.10
C CYS A 22 -17.80 16.73 16.27
N PHE A 23 -18.94 16.33 15.71
CA PHE A 23 -19.01 15.14 14.85
C PHE A 23 -18.13 15.26 13.60
N PHE A 24 -18.15 16.41 12.94
CA PHE A 24 -17.26 16.66 11.80
C PHE A 24 -15.78 16.60 12.19
N PHE A 25 -15.41 17.15 13.35
CA PHE A 25 -14.05 17.07 13.85
C PHE A 25 -13.61 15.62 14.08
N PHE A 26 -14.41 14.81 14.78
CA PHE A 26 -14.10 13.39 15.00
C PHE A 26 -14.06 12.58 13.70
N PHE A 27 -14.91 12.91 12.73
CA PHE A 27 -14.92 12.29 11.41
C PHE A 27 -13.62 12.59 10.64
N ILE A 28 -13.19 13.86 10.62
CA ILE A 28 -11.94 14.26 9.97
C ILE A 28 -10.72 13.63 10.67
N VAL A 29 -10.68 13.61 12.00
CA VAL A 29 -9.60 12.94 12.76
C VAL A 29 -9.56 11.45 12.46
N SER A 30 -10.73 10.79 12.39
CA SER A 30 -10.82 9.36 12.05
C SER A 30 -10.31 9.07 10.63
N LEU A 31 -10.66 9.93 9.66
CA LEU A 31 -10.15 9.85 8.30
C LEU A 31 -8.62 10.02 8.27
N ILE A 32 -8.09 11.05 8.91
CA ILE A 32 -6.62 11.29 8.96
C ILE A 32 -5.90 10.10 9.59
N HIS A 33 -6.45 9.52 10.67
CA HIS A 33 -5.86 8.35 11.32
C HIS A 33 -5.86 7.10 10.40
N GLN A 34 -6.93 6.91 9.61
CA GLN A 34 -6.99 5.82 8.62
C GLN A 34 -5.98 6.02 7.49
N PHE A 35 -5.79 7.24 7.00
CA PHE A 35 -4.80 7.54 5.96
C PHE A 35 -3.36 7.50 6.48
N HIS A 36 -3.12 7.89 7.73
CA HIS A 36 -1.78 7.84 8.35
C HIS A 36 -1.28 6.40 8.56
N GLY A 37 -2.19 5.45 8.78
CA GLY A 37 -1.87 4.03 8.85
C GLY A 37 -1.58 3.36 7.49
N GLN A 38 -1.75 4.08 6.37
CA GLN A 38 -1.56 3.57 5.01
C GLN A 38 -0.29 4.07 4.32
N THR A 39 0.72 4.53 5.07
CA THR A 39 2.08 4.58 4.54
C THR A 39 2.60 3.15 4.39
N VAL A 40 2.29 2.54 3.25
CA VAL A 40 2.91 1.29 2.83
C VAL A 40 4.41 1.57 2.76
N SER A 41 5.14 1.10 3.78
CA SER A 41 6.59 1.14 3.80
C SER A 41 7.09 0.32 2.61
N LEU A 42 7.36 0.99 1.50
CA LEU A 42 8.05 0.37 0.39
C LEU A 42 9.44 0.00 0.91
N SER A 43 9.76 -1.29 0.99
CA SER A 43 11.07 -1.72 1.45
C SER A 43 12.13 -1.12 0.53
N ASN A 44 12.97 -0.23 1.07
CA ASN A 44 14.07 0.41 0.33
C ASN A 44 15.18 -0.57 -0.08
N THR A 45 15.08 -1.85 0.33
CA THR A 45 16.11 -2.85 0.09
C THR A 45 15.47 -4.16 -0.35
N PHE A 46 15.96 -4.70 -1.47
CA PHE A 46 15.61 -6.03 -1.95
C PHE A 46 16.86 -6.92 -1.85
N LEU A 47 16.74 -8.03 -1.13
CA LEU A 47 17.80 -9.03 -1.02
C LEU A 47 17.44 -10.22 -1.90
N LEU A 48 18.35 -10.57 -2.81
CA LEU A 48 18.22 -11.75 -3.66
C LEU A 48 19.20 -12.83 -3.19
N PRO A 49 18.73 -13.93 -2.58
CA PRO A 49 19.59 -15.04 -2.22
C PRO A 49 20.15 -15.73 -3.46
N VAL A 50 21.48 -15.87 -3.51
CA VAL A 50 22.20 -16.51 -4.61
C VAL A 50 23.01 -17.68 -4.06
N THR A 51 22.98 -18.81 -4.73
CA THR A 51 23.74 -20.03 -4.40
C THR A 51 24.64 -20.40 -5.56
N LYS A 52 25.90 -20.74 -5.30
CA LYS A 52 26.78 -21.27 -6.35
C LYS A 52 26.50 -22.76 -6.54
N ASP A 53 26.21 -23.14 -7.78
CA ASP A 53 26.09 -24.55 -8.14
C ASP A 53 27.48 -25.17 -8.31
N ALA A 54 27.71 -26.32 -7.68
CA ALA A 54 29.01 -26.99 -7.70
C ALA A 54 29.31 -27.66 -9.04
N SER A 55 28.27 -28.08 -9.78
CA SER A 55 28.42 -28.82 -11.03
C SER A 55 28.67 -27.92 -12.24
N SER A 56 27.90 -26.86 -12.37
CA SER A 56 28.01 -25.89 -13.47
C SER A 56 28.94 -24.71 -13.13
N LEU A 57 29.33 -24.56 -11.86
CA LEU A 57 30.03 -23.39 -11.32
C LEU A 57 29.28 -22.06 -11.49
N GLN A 58 28.01 -22.11 -11.90
CA GLN A 58 27.18 -20.94 -12.11
C GLN A 58 26.50 -20.51 -10.81
N TYR A 59 26.10 -19.25 -10.77
CA TYR A 59 25.35 -18.69 -9.66
C TYR A 59 23.85 -18.79 -9.96
N LEU A 60 23.10 -19.34 -9.03
CA LEU A 60 21.67 -19.60 -9.12
C LEU A 60 20.89 -18.76 -8.11
N ALA A 61 19.81 -18.15 -8.56
CA ALA A 61 18.84 -17.48 -7.69
C ALA A 61 17.50 -18.21 -7.74
N LYS A 62 16.85 -18.36 -6.59
CA LYS A 62 15.46 -18.85 -6.52
C LYS A 62 14.54 -17.67 -6.31
N ILE A 63 13.67 -17.41 -7.28
CA ILE A 63 12.69 -16.33 -7.16
C ILE A 63 11.27 -16.89 -7.16
N ARG A 64 10.39 -16.21 -6.42
CA ARG A 64 8.95 -16.42 -6.50
C ARG A 64 8.38 -15.31 -7.37
N PRO A 65 7.76 -15.62 -8.52
CA PRO A 65 7.08 -14.60 -9.30
C PRO A 65 5.96 -14.02 -8.46
N GLY A 66 5.72 -12.72 -8.58
CA GLY A 66 4.50 -12.12 -8.05
C GLY A 66 3.25 -12.79 -8.67
N GLY A 67 2.15 -12.79 -7.93
CA GLY A 67 0.87 -13.36 -8.35
C GLY A 67 0.57 -14.72 -7.72
N ASN A 68 -0.30 -15.49 -8.37
CA ASN A 68 -0.91 -16.70 -7.79
C ASN A 68 -0.05 -17.96 -7.95
N SER A 69 1.19 -17.84 -8.41
CA SER A 69 2.04 -19.01 -8.67
C SER A 69 2.79 -19.42 -7.40
N PRO A 70 2.48 -20.59 -6.83
CA PRO A 70 3.07 -21.02 -5.57
C PRO A 70 4.50 -21.57 -5.74
N ARG A 71 4.96 -21.81 -6.97
CA ARG A 71 6.22 -22.51 -7.22
C ARG A 71 7.35 -21.52 -7.50
N PRO A 72 8.45 -21.56 -6.71
CA PRO A 72 9.65 -20.81 -7.05
C PRO A 72 10.28 -21.40 -8.31
N PHE A 73 10.94 -20.55 -9.08
CA PHE A 73 11.78 -20.98 -10.19
C PHE A 73 13.24 -20.58 -9.95
N THR A 74 14.13 -21.42 -10.50
CA THR A 74 15.57 -21.24 -10.41
C THR A 74 16.04 -20.54 -11.67
N LEU A 75 16.85 -19.50 -11.52
CA LEU A 75 17.44 -18.74 -12.62
C LEU A 75 18.95 -18.72 -12.49
N PHE A 76 19.61 -18.65 -13.63
CA PHE A 76 21.03 -18.31 -13.70
C PHE A 76 21.23 -16.80 -13.53
N LEU A 77 22.22 -16.43 -12.75
CA LEU A 77 22.62 -15.03 -12.58
C LEU A 77 23.54 -14.62 -13.73
N ASP A 78 22.99 -13.86 -14.66
CA ASP A 78 23.73 -13.18 -15.72
C ASP A 78 23.76 -11.68 -15.41
N LEU A 79 24.96 -11.14 -15.16
CA LEU A 79 25.17 -9.72 -14.85
C LEU A 79 25.25 -8.84 -16.11
N SER A 80 25.43 -9.45 -17.28
CA SER A 80 25.53 -8.77 -18.56
C SER A 80 24.21 -8.74 -19.34
N GLY A 81 23.28 -9.63 -18.97
CA GLY A 81 21.98 -9.77 -19.61
C GLY A 81 21.08 -8.55 -19.39
N PRO A 82 20.38 -8.07 -20.43
CA PRO A 82 19.50 -6.89 -20.31
C PRO A 82 18.16 -7.20 -19.64
N GLU A 83 17.72 -8.47 -19.67
CA GLU A 83 16.38 -8.89 -19.24
C GLU A 83 16.41 -10.29 -18.64
N LEU A 84 15.33 -10.64 -17.94
CA LEU A 84 15.12 -11.95 -17.34
C LEU A 84 14.37 -12.85 -18.30
N TRP A 85 14.96 -14.00 -18.63
CA TRP A 85 14.41 -14.97 -19.58
C TRP A 85 13.93 -16.21 -18.84
N THR A 86 12.71 -16.65 -19.15
CA THR A 86 12.16 -17.91 -18.65
C THR A 86 11.81 -18.80 -19.84
N SER A 87 11.66 -20.11 -19.61
CA SER A 87 11.33 -21.07 -20.68
C SER A 87 10.01 -20.80 -21.39
N HIS A 88 9.12 -19.97 -20.81
CA HIS A 88 7.82 -19.61 -21.39
C HIS A 88 7.84 -18.24 -22.09
N GLY A 89 9.02 -17.67 -22.34
CA GLY A 89 9.21 -16.36 -22.96
C GLY A 89 9.97 -15.38 -22.08
N ALA A 90 10.44 -14.29 -22.69
CA ALA A 90 11.09 -13.18 -21.99
C ALA A 90 10.08 -12.53 -21.03
N MET A 91 10.36 -12.59 -19.73
CA MET A 91 9.55 -11.88 -18.75
C MET A 91 10.16 -10.49 -18.58
N LYS A 92 9.52 -9.49 -19.18
CA LYS A 92 9.94 -8.11 -19.02
C LYS A 92 9.64 -7.64 -17.60
N ILE A 93 10.63 -7.75 -16.72
CA ILE A 93 10.56 -7.15 -15.39
C ILE A 93 10.70 -5.64 -15.58
N LYS A 94 9.58 -4.92 -15.50
CA LYS A 94 9.60 -3.46 -15.47
C LYS A 94 10.02 -3.03 -14.07
N THR A 95 11.32 -2.80 -13.89
CA THR A 95 11.84 -2.12 -12.71
C THR A 95 11.29 -0.69 -12.74
N ARG A 96 10.28 -0.41 -11.91
CA ARG A 96 9.86 0.97 -11.64
C ARG A 96 10.89 1.54 -10.68
N VAL A 97 11.89 2.22 -11.22
CA VAL A 97 12.72 3.12 -10.43
C VAL A 97 11.89 4.41 -10.27
N SER A 98 11.45 4.69 -9.05
CA SER A 98 10.77 5.96 -8.71
C SER A 98 11.78 7.03 -8.37
#